data_AF-A0A2V6RHQ0-F1
#
_entry.id   AF-A0A2V6RHQ0-F1
#
_cell.length_a   1.000
_cell.length_b   1.000
_cell.length_c   1.000
_cell.angle_alpha   90.00
_cell.angle_beta   90.00
_cell.angle_gamma   90.00
#
_symmetry.space_group_name_H-M   'P 1'
#
loop_
_entity.id
_entity.type
_entity.pdbx_description
1 polymer ?
#
loop_
_entity_poly.entity_id
_entity_poly.type
_entity_poly.pdbx_seq_one_letter_code
_entity_poly.pdbx_strand_id
1 'polypeptide(L)' 'MSIVALSHEIGSGGPEIGQKVAERLGLHYVDQEIIS' A
#
# COMPACT_ATOMS: atom_id res chain seq x y z
N MET A 1 10.94 0.52 -13.15
CA MET A 1 10.12 -0.04 -12.06
C MET A 1 9.62 1.13 -11.23
N SER A 2 8.32 1.28 -11.04
CA SER A 2 7.74 2.39 -10.27
C SER A 2 7.29 1.88 -8.90
N ILE A 3 7.64 2.59 -7.83
CA ILE A 3 7.27 2.25 -6.46
C ILE A 3 6.42 3.39 -5.90
N VAL A 4 5.32 3.04 -5.24
CA VAL A 4 4.43 3.99 -4.56
C VAL A 4 4.47 3.66 -3.07
N ALA A 5 4.95 4.60 -2.27
CA ALA A 5 4.94 4.48 -0.81
C ALA A 5 3.71 5.21 -0.26
N LEU A 6 2.94 4.52 0.59
CA LEU A 6 1.77 5.08 1.27
C LEU A 6 2.02 5.03 2.77
N SER A 7 2.32 6.19 3.36
CA SER A 7 2.32 6.35 4.81
C SER A 7 0.89 6.47 5.30
N HIS A 8 0.62 5.90 6.48
CA HIS A 8 -0.70 5.97 7.08
C HIS A 8 -0.58 5.97 8.60
N GLU A 9 -1.57 6.53 9.28
CA GLU A 9 -1.68 6.43 10.74
C GLU A 9 -2.56 5.23 11.12
N ILE A 10 -2.50 4.83 12.40
CA ILE A 10 -3.37 3.76 12.90
C ILE A 10 -4.83 4.22 12.80
N GLY A 11 -5.68 3.37 12.23
CA GLY A 11 -7.10 3.66 12.04
C GLY A 11 -7.44 4.52 10.82
N SER A 12 -6.46 4.95 10.01
CA SER A 12 -6.72 5.74 8.80
C SER A 12 -7.12 4.91 7.57
N GLY A 13 -7.22 3.59 7.71
CA GLY A 13 -7.54 2.68 6.59
C GLY A 13 -6.40 2.52 5.57
N GLY A 14 -5.15 2.79 5.97
CA GLY A 14 -3.97 2.70 5.10
C GLY A 14 -3.86 1.41 4.28
N PRO A 15 -4.00 0.21 4.89
CA PRO A 15 -3.92 -1.05 4.15
C PRO A 15 -5.00 -1.17 3.05
N GLU A 16 -6.23 -0.77 3.38
CA GLU A 16 -7.38 -0.89 2.48
C GLU A 16 -7.31 0.11 1.32
N ILE A 17 -6.78 1.31 1.57
CA ILE A 17 -6.47 2.30 0.54
C ILE A 17 -5.35 1.80 -0.35
N GLY A 18 -4.26 1.29 0.23
CA GLY A 18 -3.09 0.81 -0.52
C GLY A 18 -3.42 -0.35 -1.45
N GLN A 19 -4.26 -1.28 -0.99
CA GLN A 19 -4.71 -2.40 -1.82
C GLN A 19 -5.54 -1.92 -3.03
N LYS A 20 -6.48 -0.98 -2.83
CA LYS A 20 -7.29 -0.41 -3.93
C LYS A 20 -6.46 0.42 -4.90
N VAL A 21 -5.45 1.14 -4.41
CA VAL A 21 -4.52 1.89 -5.27
C VAL A 21 -3.71 0.92 -6.13
N ALA A 22 -3.18 -0.14 -5.53
CA ALA A 22 -2.42 -1.16 -6.25
C ALA A 22 -3.26 -1.84 -7.34
N GLU A 23 -4.50 -2.23 -7.03
CA GLU A 23 -5.45 -2.81 -7.98
C GLU A 23 -5.70 -1.88 -9.18
N ARG A 24 -5.99 -0.60 -8.91
CA ARG A 24 -6.29 0.40 -9.95
C ARG A 24 -5.08 0.72 -10.84
N LEU A 25 -3.87 0.62 -10.30
CA LEU A 25 -2.63 0.90 -11.02
C LEU A 25 -2.00 -0.36 -11.63
N GLY A 26 -2.58 -1.54 -11.41
CA GLY A 26 -1.97 -2.81 -11.82
C GLY A 26 -0.62 -3.08 -11.14
N LEU A 27 -0.43 -2.57 -9.92
CA LEU A 27 0.78 -2.75 -9.12
C LEU A 27 0.60 -3.90 -8.13
N HIS A 28 1.72 -4.47 -7.69
CA HIS A 28 1.72 -5.42 -6.59
C HIS A 28 1.64 -4.66 -5.25
N TYR A 29 0.68 -5.02 -4.41
CA TYR A 29 0.56 -4.48 -3.05
C TYR A 29 1.55 -5.20 -2.13
N VAL A 30 2.32 -4.42 -1.36
CA VAL A 30 3.24 -4.91 -0.34
C VAL A 30 2.94 -4.16 0.94
N ASP A 31 2.59 -4.90 2.00
CA ASP A 31 2.41 -4.33 3.33
C ASP A 31 3.77 -4.18 4.03
N GLN A 32 3.94 -3.14 4.84
CA GLN A 32 5.20 -2.84 5.53
C GLN A 32 5.64 -3.95 6.49
N GLU A 33 4.77 -4.88 6.88
CA GLU A 33 5.18 -6.10 7.62
C GLU A 33 6.19 -6.97 6.85
N ILE A 34 6.37 -6.78 5.55
CA ILE A 34 7.31 -7.56 4.72
C ILE A 34 8.75 -7.00 4.77
N ILE A 35 8.99 -5.80 5.30
CA ILE A 35 10.34 -5.24 5.45
C ILE A 35 10.72 -5.24 6.94
N SER A 36 11.12 -6.42 7.43
CA SER A 36 11.89 -6.58 8.68
C SER A 36 13.39 -6.63 8.40
#